data_AF-A0A6X9BAM7-F1
#
_entry.id   AF-A0A6X9BAM7-F1
#
_cell.length_a   1.000
_cell.length_b   1.000
_cell.length_c   1.000
_cell.angle_alpha   90.00
_cell.angle_beta   90.00
_cell.angle_gamma   90.00
#
_symmetry.space_group_name_H-M   'P 1'
#
loop_
_entity.id
_entity.type
_entity.pdbx_description
1 polymer ?
#
loop_
_entity_poly.entity_id
_entity_poly.type
_entity_poly.pdbx_seq_one_letter_code
_entity_poly.pdbx_strand_id
1 'polypeptide(L)'
;RKATPSDDISYSMSVFAPLFFIGYISYIAFSIQTFSIIKFGFGFAMEYDTRDTFFCNNKYMWLSEYSKARFMFIAEGNYRALIPHRDDFTISRLTCTNSEPFYLLVTVQDKKDFMLEALEKQAEMLTSDLKTAISLNVR
;
A
#
# COMPACT_ATOMS: atom_id res chain seq x y z
N ARG A 1 -33.72 -53.48 2.48
CA ARG A 1 -32.97 -52.70 3.48
C ARG A 1 -33.11 -51.23 3.09
N LYS A 2 -33.80 -50.42 3.89
CA LYS A 2 -33.88 -48.97 3.65
C LYS A 2 -32.54 -48.37 4.10
N ALA A 3 -31.83 -47.71 3.20
CA ALA A 3 -30.64 -46.93 3.57
C ALA A 3 -31.07 -45.79 4.49
N THR A 4 -30.42 -45.71 5.65
CA THR A 4 -30.63 -44.67 6.65
C THR A 4 -29.92 -43.39 6.18
N PRO A 5 -30.59 -42.23 6.15
CA PRO A 5 -30.03 -40.99 5.59
C PRO A 5 -28.77 -40.49 6.33
N SER A 6 -28.48 -40.99 7.53
CA SER A 6 -27.27 -40.67 8.31
C SER A 6 -25.98 -41.30 7.77
N ASP A 7 -26.08 -42.46 7.13
CA ASP A 7 -24.90 -43.21 6.64
C ASP A 7 -24.37 -42.59 5.35
N ASP A 8 -25.26 -42.13 4.48
CA ASP A 8 -24.92 -41.45 3.22
C ASP A 8 -24.26 -40.09 3.46
N ILE A 9 -24.69 -39.34 4.49
CA ILE A 9 -24.08 -38.05 4.87
C ILE A 9 -22.68 -38.27 5.44
N SER A 10 -22.50 -39.28 6.30
CA SER A 10 -21.20 -39.59 6.90
C SER A 10 -20.18 -40.07 5.86
N TYR A 11 -20.63 -40.89 4.90
CA TYR A 11 -19.82 -41.33 3.77
C TYR A 11 -19.46 -40.18 2.83
N SER A 12 -20.44 -39.34 2.47
CA SER A 12 -20.24 -38.14 1.66
C SER A 12 -19.23 -37.19 2.31
N MET A 13 -19.38 -36.89 3.60
CA MET A 13 -18.43 -36.07 4.37
C MET A 13 -17.02 -36.68 4.41
N SER A 14 -16.89 -38.00 4.54
CA SER A 14 -15.60 -38.69 4.53
C SER A 14 -14.85 -38.58 3.19
N VAL A 15 -15.56 -38.33 2.09
CA VAL A 15 -14.96 -38.19 0.74
C VAL A 15 -14.75 -36.71 0.39
N PHE A 16 -15.72 -35.85 0.65
CA PHE A 16 -15.64 -34.43 0.27
C PHE A 16 -14.76 -33.60 1.19
N ALA A 17 -14.70 -33.89 2.50
CA ALA A 17 -13.87 -33.11 3.42
C ALA A 17 -12.36 -33.21 3.08
N PRO A 18 -11.78 -34.40 2.84
CA PRO A 18 -10.38 -34.51 2.42
C PRO A 18 -10.10 -33.78 1.09
N LEU A 19 -11.01 -33.89 0.11
CA LEU A 19 -10.87 -33.20 -1.18
C LEU A 19 -10.89 -31.68 -1.02
N PHE A 20 -11.75 -31.16 -0.13
CA PHE A 20 -11.78 -29.74 0.19
C PHE A 20 -10.48 -29.28 0.88
N PHE A 21 -9.96 -30.05 1.84
CA PHE A 21 -8.68 -29.73 2.48
C PHE A 21 -7.51 -29.75 1.51
N ILE A 22 -7.44 -30.75 0.63
CA ILE A 22 -6.41 -30.81 -0.42
C ILE A 22 -6.54 -29.60 -1.34
N GLY A 23 -7.74 -29.30 -1.84
CA GLY A 23 -7.98 -28.14 -2.69
C GLY A 23 -7.60 -26.82 -2.02
N TYR A 24 -7.93 -26.65 -0.75
CA TYR A 24 -7.60 -25.45 0.02
C TYR A 24 -6.09 -25.29 0.23
N ILE A 25 -5.39 -26.37 0.60
CA ILE A 25 -3.92 -26.36 0.76
C ILE A 25 -3.24 -26.07 -0.59
N SER A 26 -3.68 -26.72 -1.67
CA SER A 26 -3.17 -26.48 -3.02
C SER A 26 -3.40 -25.03 -3.46
N TYR A 27 -4.58 -24.46 -3.16
CA TYR A 27 -4.89 -23.07 -3.46
C TYR A 27 -3.97 -22.09 -2.71
N ILE A 28 -3.74 -22.31 -1.41
CA ILE A 28 -2.81 -21.49 -0.62
C ILE A 28 -1.40 -21.56 -1.21
N ALA A 29 -0.90 -22.78 -1.49
CA ALA A 29 0.43 -22.98 -2.05
C ALA A 29 0.58 -22.25 -3.40
N PHE A 30 -0.41 -22.40 -4.29
CA PHE A 30 -0.44 -21.71 -5.58
C PHE A 30 -0.49 -20.19 -5.41
N SER A 31 -1.29 -19.68 -4.48
CA SER A 31 -1.44 -18.24 -4.23
C SER A 31 -0.12 -17.62 -3.74
N ILE A 32 0.54 -18.26 -2.78
CA ILE A 32 1.84 -17.81 -2.25
C ILE A 32 2.90 -17.78 -3.37
N GLN A 33 2.94 -18.83 -4.20
CA GLN A 33 3.92 -18.92 -5.28
C GLN A 33 3.66 -17.88 -6.38
N THR A 34 2.40 -17.69 -6.77
CA THR A 34 2.00 -16.68 -7.76
C THR A 34 2.32 -15.27 -7.27
N PHE A 35 2.06 -14.98 -5.99
CA PHE A 35 2.39 -13.69 -5.38
C PHE A 35 3.90 -13.40 -5.42
N SER A 36 4.74 -14.39 -5.16
CA SER A 36 6.20 -14.27 -5.28
C SER A 36 6.64 -13.94 -6.72
N ILE A 37 6.06 -14.60 -7.72
CA ILE A 37 6.36 -14.35 -9.14
C ILE A 37 5.96 -12.92 -9.53
N ILE A 38 4.77 -12.46 -9.11
CA ILE A 38 4.31 -11.09 -9.38
C ILE A 38 5.24 -10.08 -8.73
N LYS A 39 5.62 -10.28 -7.46
CA LYS A 39 6.58 -9.41 -6.75
C LYS A 39 7.93 -9.33 -7.48
N PHE A 40 8.44 -10.47 -7.96
CA PHE A 40 9.68 -10.51 -8.72
C PHE A 40 9.56 -9.71 -10.03
N GLY A 41 8.48 -9.94 -10.80
CA GLY A 41 8.23 -9.21 -12.05
C GLY A 41 8.11 -7.70 -11.82
N PHE A 42 7.40 -7.29 -10.76
CA PHE A 42 7.26 -5.89 -10.40
C PHE A 42 8.60 -5.26 -10.01
N GLY A 43 9.39 -5.93 -9.17
CA GLY A 43 10.73 -5.47 -8.80
C GLY A 43 11.64 -5.28 -10.02
N PHE A 44 11.63 -6.24 -10.94
CA PHE A 44 12.40 -6.15 -12.18
C PHE A 44 11.95 -4.99 -13.08
N ALA A 45 10.65 -4.85 -13.31
CA ALA A 45 10.09 -3.76 -14.13
C ALA A 45 10.44 -2.39 -13.53
N MET A 46 10.33 -2.26 -12.20
CA MET A 46 10.70 -1.05 -11.48
C MET A 46 12.16 -0.69 -11.67
N GLU A 47 13.10 -1.64 -11.54
CA GLU A 47 14.53 -1.35 -11.76
C GLU A 47 14.84 -0.91 -13.20
N TYR A 48 14.10 -1.43 -14.19
CA TYR A 48 14.31 -1.10 -15.60
C TYR A 48 13.75 0.28 -15.99
N ASP A 49 12.55 0.60 -15.51
CA ASP A 49 11.82 1.82 -15.85
C ASP A 49 12.27 3.03 -15.03
N THR A 50 12.94 2.81 -13.89
CA THR A 50 13.39 3.87 -12.99
C THR A 50 14.91 4.03 -13.00
N ARG A 51 15.42 5.06 -12.33
CA ARG A 51 16.84 5.34 -12.17
C ARG A 51 17.21 5.38 -10.69
N ASP A 52 18.46 5.13 -10.35
CA ASP A 52 18.99 5.27 -8.98
C ASP A 52 19.46 6.70 -8.66
N THR A 53 19.42 7.59 -9.64
CA THR A 53 19.78 9.00 -9.52
C THR A 53 18.71 9.88 -10.15
N PHE A 54 18.65 11.13 -9.71
CA PHE A 54 17.80 12.17 -10.29
C PHE A 54 18.64 13.40 -10.63
N PHE A 55 18.24 14.15 -11.65
CA PHE A 55 18.96 15.34 -12.09
C PHE A 55 18.33 16.60 -11.51
N CYS A 56 19.15 17.40 -10.82
CA CYS A 56 18.72 18.60 -10.11
C CYS A 56 19.86 19.62 -10.04
N ASN A 57 19.60 20.90 -10.32
CA ASN A 57 20.60 21.98 -10.30
C ASN A 57 21.91 21.63 -11.05
N ASN A 58 21.78 21.17 -12.29
CA ASN A 58 22.88 20.79 -13.17
C ASN A 58 23.79 19.66 -12.66
N LYS A 59 23.33 18.86 -11.69
CA LYS A 59 24.05 17.69 -11.18
C LYS A 59 23.12 16.50 -10.99
N TYR A 60 23.68 15.31 -11.10
CA TYR A 60 23.01 14.09 -10.67
C TYR A 60 23.15 13.94 -9.15
N MET A 61 22.06 13.58 -8.51
CA MET A 61 21.93 13.43 -7.06
C MET A 61 21.25 12.11 -6.74
N TRP A 62 21.40 11.65 -5.50
CA TRP A 62 20.74 10.48 -4.94
C TRP A 62 20.34 10.77 -3.50
N LEU A 63 19.43 9.98 -2.94
CA LEU A 63 19.05 10.07 -1.54
C LEU A 63 19.99 9.21 -0.70
N SER A 64 20.91 9.83 0.04
CA SER A 64 21.91 9.12 0.86
C SER A 64 21.27 8.25 1.96
N GLU A 65 20.17 8.72 2.56
CA GLU A 65 19.41 7.98 3.57
C GLU A 65 18.69 6.75 3.00
N TYR A 66 18.45 6.73 1.69
CA TYR A 66 17.69 5.68 1.01
C TYR A 66 18.49 5.11 -0.16
N SER A 67 19.51 4.31 0.15
CA SER A 67 20.45 3.74 -0.83
C SER A 67 19.83 2.88 -1.94
N LYS A 68 18.60 2.39 -1.71
CA LYS A 68 17.81 1.61 -2.69
C LYS A 68 16.65 2.40 -3.29
N ALA A 69 16.59 3.71 -3.05
CA ALA A 69 15.57 4.55 -3.66
C ALA A 69 15.72 4.56 -5.18
N ARG A 70 14.58 4.54 -5.85
CA ARG A 70 14.48 4.61 -7.28
C ARG A 70 13.68 5.85 -7.67
N PHE A 71 14.03 6.48 -8.78
CA PHE A 71 13.48 7.74 -9.24
C PHE A 71 12.87 7.55 -10.62
N MET A 72 11.61 7.92 -10.76
CA MET A 72 10.91 7.98 -12.03
C MET A 72 10.74 9.45 -12.41
N PHE A 73 11.24 9.81 -13.58
CA PHE A 73 11.08 11.16 -14.13
C PHE A 73 9.60 11.43 -14.45
N ILE A 74 9.11 12.60 -14.03
CA ILE A 74 7.76 13.06 -14.36
C ILE A 74 7.83 14.30 -15.24
N ALA A 75 8.58 15.30 -14.79
CA ALA A 75 8.81 16.54 -15.51
C ALA A 75 10.14 17.14 -15.05
N GLU A 76 10.59 18.19 -15.70
CA GLU A 76 11.80 18.90 -15.29
C GLU A 76 11.72 19.33 -13.82
N GLY A 77 12.75 18.95 -13.05
CA GLY A 77 12.81 19.19 -11.60
C GLY A 77 11.76 18.43 -10.77
N ASN A 78 11.00 17.49 -11.34
CA ASN A 78 9.96 16.76 -10.64
C ASN A 78 10.06 15.26 -10.91
N TYR A 79 10.20 14.49 -9.84
CA TYR A 79 10.38 13.04 -9.88
C TYR A 79 9.43 12.37 -8.89
N ARG A 80 9.09 11.11 -9.16
CA ARG A 80 8.57 10.20 -8.13
C ARG A 80 9.73 9.41 -7.56
N ALA A 81 9.94 9.53 -6.27
CA ALA A 81 10.86 8.70 -5.51
C ALA A 81 10.09 7.48 -4.97
N LEU A 82 10.63 6.31 -5.26
CA LEU A 82 10.12 5.00 -4.90
C LEU A 82 11.11 4.45 -3.88
N ILE A 83 10.73 4.49 -2.62
CA ILE A 83 11.59 4.16 -1.48
C ILE A 83 11.16 2.80 -0.95
N PRO A 84 12.02 1.76 -1.02
CA PRO A 84 11.66 0.45 -0.49
C PRO A 84 11.39 0.51 1.01
N HIS A 85 10.24 0.02 1.44
CA HIS A 85 9.85 -0.10 2.85
C HIS A 85 9.30 -1.51 3.13
N ARG A 86 10.15 -2.38 3.71
CA ARG A 86 9.85 -3.79 3.97
C ARG A 86 9.45 -4.54 2.68
N ASP A 87 8.19 -4.95 2.59
CA ASP A 87 7.61 -5.75 1.51
C ASP A 87 6.96 -4.90 0.41
N ASP A 88 7.02 -3.58 0.53
CA ASP A 88 6.34 -2.61 -0.33
C ASP A 88 7.24 -1.39 -0.63
N PHE A 89 6.71 -0.42 -1.36
CA PHE A 89 7.38 0.83 -1.70
C PHE A 89 6.57 2.02 -1.20
N THR A 90 7.22 2.91 -0.45
CA THR A 90 6.67 4.23 -0.20
C THR A 90 6.90 5.10 -1.42
N ILE A 91 5.84 5.75 -1.90
CA ILE A 91 5.91 6.68 -3.02
C ILE A 91 5.95 8.11 -2.48
N SER A 92 6.99 8.84 -2.86
CA SER A 92 7.17 10.24 -2.50
C SER A 92 7.34 11.09 -3.74
N ARG A 93 6.83 12.31 -3.71
CA ARG A 93 7.11 13.35 -4.69
C ARG A 93 8.45 13.98 -4.34
N LEU A 94 9.38 13.97 -5.28
CA LEU A 94 10.64 14.69 -5.19
C LEU A 94 10.59 15.90 -6.12
N THR A 95 10.78 17.09 -5.56
CA THR A 95 10.80 18.36 -6.30
C THR A 95 12.13 19.05 -6.09
N CYS A 96 12.76 19.50 -7.17
CA CYS A 96 13.98 20.29 -7.13
C CYS A 96 13.75 21.66 -6.52
N THR A 97 14.70 22.10 -5.71
CA THR A 97 14.69 23.42 -5.05
C THR A 97 16.04 24.11 -5.22
N ASN A 98 16.07 25.43 -4.97
CA ASN A 98 17.28 26.24 -5.13
C ASN A 98 18.16 26.29 -3.87
N SER A 99 17.69 25.74 -2.75
CA SER A 99 18.38 25.74 -1.45
C SER A 99 18.78 24.33 -1.06
N GLU A 100 19.96 24.13 -0.46
CA GLU A 100 20.38 22.83 0.07
C GLU A 100 19.29 22.19 0.96
N PRO A 101 18.98 20.89 0.79
CA PRO A 101 19.70 19.87 0.02
C PRO A 101 19.36 19.84 -1.50
N PHE A 102 18.75 20.91 -2.03
CA PHE A 102 18.35 21.11 -3.43
C PHE A 102 17.17 20.27 -3.90
N TYR A 103 16.52 19.57 -2.97
CA TYR A 103 15.30 18.85 -3.22
C TYR A 103 14.38 18.93 -2.01
N LEU A 104 13.08 18.77 -2.27
CA LEU A 104 12.04 18.56 -1.29
C LEU A 104 11.40 17.21 -1.57
N LEU A 105 11.36 16.36 -0.55
CA LEU A 105 10.72 15.05 -0.58
C LEU A 105 9.42 15.13 0.22
N VAL A 106 8.29 14.85 -0.43
CA VAL A 106 6.96 14.86 0.20
C VAL A 106 6.31 13.51 -0.05
N THR A 107 5.94 12.80 1.01
CA THR A 107 5.20 11.53 0.89
C THR A 107 3.87 11.76 0.20
N VAL A 108 3.55 10.95 -0.80
CA VAL A 108 2.24 10.99 -1.46
C VAL A 108 1.25 10.26 -0.55
N GLN A 109 0.20 10.96 -0.11
CA GLN A 109 -0.85 10.35 0.68
C GLN A 109 -1.83 9.58 -0.19
N ASP A 110 -2.27 8.43 0.30
CA ASP A 110 -3.37 7.70 -0.31
C ASP A 110 -4.69 8.44 -0.12
N LYS A 111 -5.56 8.34 -1.13
CA LYS A 111 -6.89 8.97 -1.11
C LYS A 111 -7.67 8.56 0.14
N LYS A 112 -7.56 7.30 0.55
CA LYS A 112 -8.28 6.78 1.71
C LYS A 112 -7.84 7.49 2.99
N ASP A 113 -6.54 7.62 3.19
CA ASP A 113 -5.97 8.23 4.39
C ASP A 113 -6.26 9.73 4.42
N PHE A 114 -6.14 10.40 3.27
CA PHE A 114 -6.51 11.82 3.13
C PHE A 114 -8.00 12.06 3.44
N MET A 115 -8.89 11.18 2.96
CA MET A 115 -10.33 11.27 3.26
C MET A 115 -10.64 10.99 4.73
N LEU A 116 -9.95 10.04 5.35
CA LEU A 116 -10.11 9.74 6.77
C LEU A 116 -9.71 10.95 7.63
N GLU A 117 -8.56 11.56 7.35
CA GLU A 117 -8.09 12.76 8.06
C GLU A 117 -9.07 13.93 7.91
N ALA A 118 -9.65 14.10 6.72
CA ALA A 118 -10.66 15.11 6.47
C ALA A 118 -11.95 14.87 7.27
N LEU A 119 -12.40 13.62 7.36
CA LEU A 119 -13.58 13.23 8.13
C LEU A 119 -13.36 13.41 9.64
N GLU A 120 -12.18 13.05 10.14
CA GLU A 120 -11.81 13.24 11.55
C GLU A 120 -11.84 14.73 11.93
N LYS A 121 -11.25 15.60 11.11
CA LYS A 121 -11.30 17.05 11.32
C LYS A 121 -12.74 17.59 11.32
N GLN A 122 -13.60 17.09 10.45
CA GLN A 122 -15.01 17.49 10.44
C GLN A 122 -15.75 17.02 11.70
N ALA A 123 -15.48 15.81 12.18
CA ALA A 123 -16.07 15.29 13.41
C ALA A 123 -15.62 16.10 14.64
N GLU A 124 -14.34 16.48 14.71
CA GLU A 124 -13.81 17.33 15.78
C GLU A 124 -14.44 18.73 15.78
N MET A 125 -14.54 19.37 14.61
CA MET A 125 -15.21 20.66 14.45
C MET A 125 -16.67 20.58 14.89
N LEU A 126 -17.41 19.57 14.44
CA LEU A 126 -18.81 19.37 14.83
C LEU A 126 -18.97 19.16 16.33
N THR A 127 -18.06 18.41 16.95
CA THR A 127 -18.07 18.16 18.41
C THR A 127 -17.80 19.44 19.20
N SER A 128 -16.87 20.27 18.73
CA SER A 128 -16.57 21.58 19.31
C SER A 128 -17.78 22.53 19.22
N ASP A 129 -18.42 22.59 18.06
CA ASP A 129 -19.59 23.44 17.82
C ASP A 129 -20.78 23.00 18.68
N LEU A 130 -21.03 21.69 18.78
CA LEU A 130 -22.09 21.14 19.62
C LEU A 130 -21.86 21.46 21.10
N LYS A 131 -20.63 21.31 21.60
CA LYS A 131 -20.27 21.67 22.98
C LYS A 131 -20.50 23.15 23.24
N THR A 132 -20.15 24.01 22.29
CA THR A 132 -20.34 25.46 22.39
C THR A 132 -21.83 25.81 22.41
N ALA A 133 -22.63 25.24 21.50
CA ALA A 133 -24.08 25.43 21.44
C ALA A 133 -24.80 24.97 22.72
N ILE A 134 -24.41 23.82 23.28
CA ILE A 134 -24.95 23.33 24.56
C ILE A 134 -24.57 24.29 25.70
N SER A 135 -23.32 24.75 25.76
CA SER A 135 -22.86 25.67 26.81
C SER A 135 -23.58 27.02 26.80
N LEU A 136 -23.99 27.51 25.62
CA LEU A 136 -24.76 28.74 25.45
C LEU A 136 -26.23 28.58 25.87
N ASN A 137 -26.81 27.40 25.69
CA ASN A 137 -28.20 27.10 26.08
C ASN A 137 -28.38 26.75 27.56
N VAL A 138 -27.30 26.52 28.31
CA VAL A 138 -27.34 26.19 29.75
C VAL A 138 -27.18 27.43 30.65
N ARG A 139 -27.01 28.62 30.05
CA ARG A 139 -26.90 29.91 30.76
C ARG A 139 -28.16 30.74 30.62
#